data_AF-A0A8D2K1Z8-F1
#
_entry.id   AF-A0A8D2K1Z8-F1
#
_cell.length_a   1.000
_cell.length_b   1.000
_cell.length_c   1.000
_cell.angle_alpha   90.00
_cell.angle_beta   90.00
_cell.angle_gamma   90.00
#
_symmetry.space_group_name_H-M   'P 1'
#
loop_
_entity.id
_entity.type
_entity.pdbx_description
1 polymer ?
#
loop_
_entity_poly.entity_id
_entity_poly.type
_entity_poly.pdbx_seq_one_letter_code
_entity_poly.pdbx_strand_id
1 'polypeptide(L)'
;MEGPLSVFGDRSTGEAIRSQNVMTAASIANIVKSSLGPVGLDKMLVDDTGDVTIANDGAPILKLLEVEHPAAKVLCELADLQDKEVGDGTTSVVIIAAELLKNADELVKQKIHPTSVIKHSRLMDRKNQYHENCHTAQDNV
;
A
#
# COMPACT_ATOMS: atom_id res chain seq x y z
N MET A 1 -30.47 14.79 -16.72
CA MET A 1 -29.68 15.35 -15.61
C MET A 1 -30.38 14.94 -14.31
N GLU A 2 -30.19 13.71 -13.85
CA GLU A 2 -30.85 13.18 -12.64
C GLU A 2 -29.93 12.10 -12.06
N GLY A 3 -29.27 12.43 -10.93
CA GLY A 3 -28.37 11.55 -10.19
C GLY A 3 -27.53 12.38 -9.20
N PRO A 4 -27.30 11.91 -7.96
CA PRO A 4 -26.77 12.72 -6.83
C PRO A 4 -25.30 13.19 -6.96
N LEU A 5 -24.72 13.14 -8.17
CA LEU A 5 -23.31 13.43 -8.45
C LEU A 5 -23.14 14.52 -9.51
N SER A 6 -24.09 15.45 -9.62
CA SER A 6 -24.23 16.30 -10.81
C SER A 6 -23.22 17.45 -10.95
N VAL A 7 -22.17 17.56 -10.12
CA VAL A 7 -21.22 18.69 -10.26
C VAL A 7 -19.74 18.29 -10.19
N PHE A 8 -19.26 17.47 -9.24
CA PHE A 8 -17.82 17.11 -9.14
C PHE A 8 -17.50 15.72 -8.57
N GLY A 9 -18.46 14.78 -8.53
CA GLY A 9 -18.27 13.49 -7.85
C GLY A 9 -18.21 12.30 -8.80
N ASP A 10 -17.13 11.54 -8.78
CA ASP A 10 -17.02 10.28 -9.52
C ASP A 10 -17.48 9.09 -8.67
N ARG A 11 -18.40 8.28 -9.21
CA ARG A 11 -18.82 7.02 -8.59
C ARG A 11 -18.54 5.84 -9.49
N SER A 12 -17.66 4.99 -9.01
CA SER A 12 -17.33 3.69 -9.58
C SER A 12 -17.82 2.56 -8.68
N THR A 13 -18.39 1.50 -9.25
CA THR A 13 -18.98 0.39 -8.48
C THR A 13 -18.52 -0.98 -8.98
N GLY A 14 -18.57 -1.98 -8.09
CA GLY A 14 -18.38 -3.38 -8.47
C GLY A 14 -16.92 -3.77 -8.66
N GLU A 15 -16.65 -4.56 -9.71
CA GLU A 15 -15.31 -5.08 -10.00
C GLU A 15 -14.36 -4.01 -10.55
N ALA A 16 -14.88 -3.10 -11.38
CA ALA A 16 -14.10 -2.03 -12.00
C ALA A 16 -13.31 -1.20 -10.98
N ILE A 17 -13.95 -0.79 -9.87
CA ILE A 17 -13.25 -0.01 -8.82
C ILE A 17 -12.22 -0.84 -8.07
N ARG A 18 -12.45 -2.15 -7.88
CA ARG A 18 -11.48 -3.01 -7.20
C ARG A 18 -10.22 -3.17 -8.04
N SER A 19 -10.38 -3.49 -9.32
CA SER A 19 -9.24 -3.61 -10.24
C SER A 19 -8.51 -2.27 -10.40
N GLN A 20 -9.23 -1.14 -10.44
CA GLN A 20 -8.62 0.19 -10.45
C GLN A 20 -7.77 0.44 -9.20
N ASN A 21 -8.30 0.14 -8.00
CA ASN A 21 -7.56 0.27 -6.75
C ASN A 21 -6.27 -0.55 -6.76
N VAL A 22 -6.32 -1.80 -7.26
CA VAL A 22 -5.14 -2.68 -7.36
C VAL A 22 -4.12 -2.13 -8.35
N MET A 23 -4.55 -1.64 -9.51
CA MET A 23 -3.65 -1.04 -10.50
C MET A 23 -2.96 0.21 -9.93
N THR A 24 -3.70 1.09 -9.27
CA THR A 24 -3.12 2.27 -8.61
C THR A 24 -2.08 1.87 -7.56
N ALA A 25 -2.42 0.90 -6.70
CA ALA A 25 -1.49 0.41 -5.68
C ALA A 25 -0.21 -0.20 -6.29
N ALA A 26 -0.37 -0.98 -7.36
CA ALA A 26 0.76 -1.57 -8.07
C ALA A 26 1.66 -0.51 -8.73
N SER A 27 1.08 0.54 -9.32
CA SER A 27 1.85 1.65 -9.90
C SER A 27 2.72 2.34 -8.86
N ILE A 28 2.16 2.62 -7.67
CA ILE A 28 2.90 3.25 -6.57
C ILE A 28 4.00 2.34 -6.03
N ALA A 29 3.69 1.06 -5.83
CA ALA A 29 4.69 0.08 -5.43
C ALA A 29 5.84 0.01 -6.43
N ASN A 30 5.57 0.06 -7.75
CA ASN A 30 6.61 0.06 -8.77
C ASN A 30 7.52 1.31 -8.74
N ILE A 31 6.98 2.48 -8.36
CA ILE A 31 7.77 3.71 -8.21
C ILE A 31 8.81 3.55 -7.10
N VAL A 32 8.38 3.04 -5.94
CA VAL A 32 9.26 2.90 -4.77
C VAL A 32 10.15 1.64 -4.84
N LYS A 33 9.76 0.63 -5.63
CA LYS A 33 10.48 -0.66 -5.76
C LYS A 33 11.93 -0.53 -6.15
N SER A 34 12.25 0.39 -7.05
CA SER A 34 13.64 0.60 -7.48
C SER A 34 14.53 1.24 -6.41
N SER A 35 13.93 1.84 -5.38
CA SER A 35 14.62 2.51 -4.27
C SER A 35 14.71 1.61 -3.03
N LEU A 36 14.38 0.32 -3.18
CA LEU A 36 14.44 -0.66 -2.11
C LEU A 36 15.88 -1.16 -1.90
N GLY A 37 16.35 -1.06 -0.65
CA GLY A 37 17.60 -1.66 -0.20
C GLY A 37 18.83 -0.74 -0.30
N PRO A 38 20.01 -1.23 0.11
CA PRO A 38 21.24 -0.42 0.17
C PRO A 38 21.81 -0.04 -1.20
N VAL A 39 21.35 -0.69 -2.26
CA VAL A 39 21.66 -0.37 -3.67
C VAL A 39 20.44 0.19 -4.40
N GLY A 40 19.52 0.80 -3.65
CA GLY A 40 18.36 1.50 -4.19
C GLY A 40 18.77 2.64 -5.13
N LEU A 41 17.95 2.87 -6.15
CA LEU A 41 18.12 4.00 -7.06
C LEU A 41 17.45 5.24 -6.48
N ASP A 42 18.22 6.32 -6.42
CA ASP A 42 17.70 7.63 -6.05
C ASP A 42 16.65 8.12 -7.05
N LYS A 43 15.61 8.78 -6.53
CA LYS A 43 14.59 9.46 -7.32
C LYS A 43 14.78 10.95 -7.25
N MET A 44 14.87 11.57 -8.41
CA MET A 44 14.80 13.01 -8.57
C MET A 44 13.33 13.40 -8.72
N LEU A 45 12.80 14.08 -7.72
CA LEU A 45 11.45 14.63 -7.67
C LEU A 45 11.52 16.12 -7.92
N VAL A 46 10.63 16.62 -8.78
CA VAL A 46 10.58 18.03 -9.16
C VAL A 46 9.19 18.53 -8.81
N ASP A 47 9.12 19.56 -7.98
CA ASP A 47 7.88 20.24 -7.62
C ASP A 47 7.42 21.21 -8.74
N ASP A 48 6.16 21.64 -8.71
CA ASP A 48 5.59 22.62 -9.63
C ASP A 48 6.35 23.96 -9.62
N THR A 49 6.95 24.31 -8.48
CA THR A 49 7.78 25.51 -8.31
C THR A 49 9.16 25.37 -8.97
N GLY A 50 9.55 24.14 -9.37
CA GLY A 50 10.87 23.82 -9.92
C GLY A 50 11.91 23.42 -8.88
N ASP A 51 11.51 23.26 -7.62
CA ASP A 51 12.39 22.75 -6.57
C ASP A 51 12.66 21.26 -6.78
N VAL A 52 13.95 20.88 -6.75
CA VAL A 52 14.40 19.51 -7.00
C VAL A 52 14.77 18.86 -5.68
N THR A 53 14.09 17.76 -5.34
CA THR A 53 14.41 16.92 -4.18
C THR A 53 14.86 15.55 -4.66
N ILE A 54 16.05 15.13 -4.23
CA ILE A 54 16.55 13.77 -4.49
C ILE A 54 16.31 12.94 -3.24
N ALA A 55 15.58 11.83 -3.37
CA ALA A 55 15.25 10.94 -2.27
C ALA A 55 15.36 9.47 -2.66
N ASN A 56 15.82 8.64 -1.72
CA ASN A 56 15.83 7.18 -1.84
C ASN A 56 14.73 6.53 -0.96
N ASP A 57 14.30 7.20 0.10
CA ASP A 57 13.35 6.62 1.04
C ASP A 57 11.90 6.74 0.54
N GLY A 58 11.11 5.69 0.77
CA GLY A 58 9.73 5.63 0.30
C GLY A 58 8.83 6.73 0.89
N ALA A 59 9.00 7.07 2.17
CA ALA A 59 8.13 8.07 2.83
C ALA A 59 8.28 9.49 2.25
N PRO A 60 9.50 10.07 2.12
CA PRO A 60 9.67 11.35 1.42
C PRO A 60 9.17 11.33 -0.02
N ILE A 61 9.42 10.23 -0.75
CA ILE A 61 8.95 10.07 -2.14
C ILE A 61 7.42 10.14 -2.21
N LEU A 62 6.72 9.44 -1.31
CA LEU A 62 5.26 9.36 -1.31
C LEU A 62 4.57 10.63 -0.77
N LYS A 63 5.25 11.42 0.07
CA LYS A 63 4.75 12.72 0.54
C LYS A 63 4.78 13.80 -0.55
N LEU A 64 5.81 13.77 -1.40
CA LEU A 64 5.99 14.70 -2.50
C LEU A 64 5.20 14.31 -3.75
N LEU A 65 4.74 13.07 -3.83
CA LEU A 65 3.95 12.60 -4.95
C LEU A 65 2.50 13.09 -4.83
N GLU A 66 2.03 13.85 -5.82
CA GLU A 66 0.63 14.27 -5.88
C GLU A 66 -0.26 13.09 -6.30
N VAL A 67 -1.03 12.55 -5.35
CA VAL A 67 -1.92 11.42 -5.61
C VAL A 67 -3.39 11.78 -5.49
N GLU A 68 -4.09 11.70 -6.63
CA GLU A 68 -5.53 11.94 -6.73
C GLU A 68 -6.35 10.76 -6.19
N HIS A 69 -5.91 9.53 -6.49
CA HIS A 69 -6.70 8.33 -6.28
C HIS A 69 -6.76 7.91 -4.79
N PRO A 70 -7.94 7.61 -4.21
CA PRO A 70 -8.06 7.31 -2.77
C PRO A 70 -7.22 6.12 -2.29
N ALA A 71 -7.12 5.05 -3.09
CA ALA A 71 -6.29 3.89 -2.73
C ALA A 71 -4.81 4.23 -2.58
N ALA A 72 -4.33 5.24 -3.32
CA ALA A 72 -2.96 5.72 -3.19
C ALA A 72 -2.72 6.45 -1.88
N LYS A 73 -3.66 7.30 -1.47
CA LYS A 73 -3.57 8.06 -0.21
C LYS A 73 -3.41 7.14 0.99
N VAL A 74 -4.14 6.01 1.01
CA VAL A 74 -4.01 4.98 2.05
C VAL A 74 -2.59 4.39 2.09
N LEU A 75 -1.93 4.21 0.94
CA LEU A 75 -0.55 3.72 0.90
C LEU A 75 0.44 4.78 1.40
N CYS A 76 0.22 6.07 1.09
CA CYS A 76 1.03 7.16 1.63
C CYS A 76 0.90 7.24 3.15
N GLU A 77 -0.32 7.18 3.68
CA GLU A 77 -0.58 7.15 5.13
C GLU A 77 0.12 5.96 5.81
N LEU A 78 0.11 4.80 5.18
CA LEU A 78 0.79 3.61 5.70
C LEU A 78 2.32 3.76 5.70
N ALA A 79 2.90 4.37 4.66
CA ALA A 79 4.33 4.66 4.63
C ALA A 79 4.71 5.69 5.71
N ASP A 80 3.88 6.71 5.92
CA ASP A 80 4.07 7.74 6.94
C ASP A 80 3.97 7.19 8.37
N LEU A 81 3.09 6.21 8.59
CA LEU A 81 3.00 5.53 9.88
C LEU A 81 4.26 4.71 10.14
N GLN A 82 4.75 3.96 9.15
CA GLN A 82 5.97 3.17 9.28
C GLN A 82 7.22 4.06 9.54
N ASP A 83 7.28 5.21 8.86
CA ASP A 83 8.31 6.24 9.03
C ASP A 83 8.35 6.79 10.46
N LYS A 84 7.17 7.00 11.08
CA LYS A 84 7.05 7.51 12.45
C LYS A 84 7.41 6.47 13.53
N GLU A 85 7.06 5.21 13.30
CA GLU A 85 7.26 4.14 14.30
C GLU A 85 8.70 3.64 14.33
N VAL A 86 9.28 3.37 13.15
CA VAL A 86 10.62 2.74 13.03
C VAL A 86 11.56 3.56 12.16
N GLY A 87 11.04 4.28 11.17
CA GLY A 87 11.85 5.04 10.20
C GLY A 87 12.49 4.18 9.10
N ASP A 88 12.32 2.86 9.14
CA ASP A 88 12.80 1.93 8.12
C ASP A 88 11.67 0.99 7.65
N GLY A 89 11.86 0.40 6.47
CA GLY A 89 10.89 -0.50 5.85
C GLY A 89 9.72 0.22 5.19
N THR A 90 9.74 1.55 5.11
CA THR A 90 8.70 2.37 4.46
C THR A 90 8.41 1.88 3.03
N THR A 91 9.47 1.62 2.25
CA THR A 91 9.39 1.04 0.92
C THR A 91 8.86 -0.40 0.91
N SER A 92 9.32 -1.24 1.85
CA SER A 92 8.94 -2.65 1.93
C SER A 92 7.45 -2.83 2.22
N VAL A 93 6.90 -2.07 3.17
CA VAL A 93 5.49 -2.20 3.56
C VAL A 93 4.56 -1.83 2.39
N VAL A 94 4.91 -0.80 1.62
CA VAL A 94 4.13 -0.38 0.44
C VAL A 94 4.14 -1.46 -0.65
N ILE A 95 5.29 -2.08 -0.92
CA ILE A 95 5.41 -3.15 -1.91
C ILE A 95 4.60 -4.38 -1.48
N ILE A 96 4.71 -4.79 -0.21
CA ILE A 96 3.97 -5.93 0.32
C ILE A 96 2.46 -5.67 0.26
N ALA A 97 2.01 -4.48 0.64
CA ALA A 97 0.59 -4.11 0.57
C ALA A 97 0.04 -4.21 -0.87
N ALA A 98 0.79 -3.74 -1.86
CA ALA A 98 0.38 -3.84 -3.27
C ALA A 98 0.33 -5.29 -3.77
N GLU A 99 1.31 -6.13 -3.41
CA GLU A 99 1.29 -7.54 -3.81
C GLU A 99 0.15 -8.32 -3.12
N LEU A 100 -0.16 -8.00 -1.86
CA LEU A 100 -1.32 -8.56 -1.17
C LEU A 100 -2.63 -8.21 -1.87
N LEU A 101 -2.78 -6.96 -2.32
CA LEU A 101 -3.96 -6.53 -3.08
C LEU A 101 -4.08 -7.25 -4.42
N LYS A 102 -2.97 -7.47 -5.11
CA LYS A 102 -2.93 -8.23 -6.38
C LYS A 102 -3.34 -9.69 -6.18
N ASN A 103 -2.77 -10.36 -5.18
CA ASN A 103 -3.15 -11.73 -4.83
C ASN A 103 -4.63 -11.80 -4.39
N ALA A 104 -5.12 -10.80 -3.66
CA ALA A 104 -6.52 -10.72 -3.29
C ALA A 104 -7.45 -10.58 -4.51
N ASP A 105 -7.07 -9.80 -5.52
CA ASP A 105 -7.82 -9.66 -6.77
C ASP A 105 -7.91 -10.98 -7.55
N GLU A 106 -6.83 -11.78 -7.56
CA GLU A 106 -6.85 -13.13 -8.14
C GLU A 106 -7.83 -14.07 -7.43
N LEU A 107 -7.88 -14.02 -6.09
CA LEU A 107 -8.85 -14.80 -5.30
C LEU A 107 -10.30 -14.35 -5.55
N VAL A 108 -10.51 -13.04 -5.72
CA VAL A 108 -11.83 -12.50 -6.05
C VAL A 108 -12.29 -12.96 -7.44
N LYS A 109 -11.38 -13.04 -8.42
CA LYS A 109 -11.66 -13.62 -9.75
C LYS A 109 -12.04 -15.10 -9.67
N GLN A 110 -11.55 -15.84 -8.66
CA GLN A 110 -11.97 -17.21 -8.37
C GLN A 110 -13.31 -17.31 -7.63
N LYS A 111 -14.12 -16.24 -7.62
CA LYS A 111 -15.44 -16.15 -6.97
C LYS A 111 -15.41 -16.21 -5.45
N ILE A 112 -14.27 -15.92 -4.82
CA ILE A 112 -14.18 -15.79 -3.36
C ILE A 112 -14.61 -14.37 -2.98
N HIS A 113 -15.58 -14.23 -2.08
CA HIS A 113 -16.04 -12.92 -1.63
C HIS A 113 -14.90 -12.17 -0.90
N PRO A 114 -14.65 -10.87 -1.18
CA PRO A 114 -13.54 -10.10 -0.59
C PRO A 114 -13.51 -10.15 0.95
N THR A 115 -14.67 -10.16 1.61
CA THR A 115 -14.77 -10.29 3.07
C THR A 115 -14.12 -11.56 3.61
N SER A 116 -14.20 -12.67 2.87
CA SER A 116 -13.55 -13.94 3.24
C SER A 116 -12.04 -13.84 3.16
N VAL A 117 -11.50 -13.11 2.16
CA VAL A 117 -10.07 -12.86 2.00
C VAL A 117 -9.54 -12.01 3.16
N ILE A 118 -10.25 -10.91 3.49
CA ILE A 118 -9.90 -10.03 4.61
C ILE A 118 -9.93 -10.81 5.95
N LYS A 119 -10.95 -11.64 6.15
CA LYS A 119 -11.07 -12.46 7.36
C LYS A 119 -9.90 -13.43 7.50
N HIS A 120 -9.44 -14.03 6.39
CA HIS A 120 -8.29 -14.93 6.40
C HIS A 120 -7.00 -14.18 6.73
N SER A 121 -6.75 -13.02 6.12
CA SER A 121 -5.56 -12.21 6.42
C SER A 121 -5.45 -11.93 7.92
N ARG A 122 -6.54 -11.42 8.54
CA ARG A 122 -6.59 -11.13 9.98
C ARG A 122 -6.43 -12.37 10.87
N LEU A 123 -6.90 -13.53 10.40
CA LEU A 123 -6.74 -14.78 11.14
C LEU A 123 -5.28 -15.25 11.09
N MET A 124 -4.63 -15.13 9.92
CA MET A 124 -3.22 -15.41 9.73
C MET A 124 -2.36 -14.56 10.68
N ASP A 125 -2.61 -13.24 10.72
CA ASP A 125 -1.86 -12.30 11.56
C ASP A 125 -1.95 -12.69 13.04
N ARG A 126 -3.17 -12.96 13.53
CA ARG A 126 -3.38 -13.42 14.92
C ARG A 126 -2.66 -14.74 15.19
N LYS A 127 -2.78 -15.71 14.28
CA LYS A 127 -2.14 -17.01 14.43
C LYS A 127 -0.61 -16.86 14.49
N ASN A 128 -0.05 -15.97 13.67
CA ASN A 128 1.39 -15.69 13.68
C ASN A 128 1.83 -15.13 15.03
N GLN A 129 1.07 -14.18 15.58
CA GLN A 129 1.33 -13.62 16.91
C GLN A 129 1.23 -14.66 18.03
N TYR A 130 0.29 -15.60 17.94
CA TYR A 130 0.24 -16.74 18.88
C TYR A 130 1.48 -17.64 18.77
N HIS A 131 1.99 -17.89 17.55
CA HIS A 131 3.20 -18.69 17.38
C HIS A 131 4.46 -18.01 17.92
N GLU A 132 4.64 -16.70 17.71
CA GLU A 132 5.76 -15.94 18.28
C GLU A 132 5.73 -15.93 19.81
N ASN A 133 4.55 -15.77 20.41
CA ASN A 133 4.36 -15.84 21.85
C ASN A 133 4.67 -17.22 22.44
N CYS A 134 4.41 -18.30 21.68
CA CYS A 134 4.75 -19.66 22.10
C CYS A 134 6.25 -19.95 21.99
N HIS A 135 6.94 -19.45 20.95
CA HIS A 135 8.38 -19.63 20.80
C HIS A 135 9.17 -18.87 21.87
N THR A 136 8.81 -17.62 22.15
CA THR A 136 9.43 -16.83 23.23
C THR A 136 9.18 -17.42 24.63
N ALA A 137 8.10 -18.19 24.81
CA ALA A 137 7.85 -18.93 26.05
C ALA A 137 8.70 -20.21 26.18
N GLN A 138 9.19 -20.79 25.08
CA GLN A 138 10.06 -21.97 25.08
C GLN A 138 11.55 -21.62 25.22
N ASP A 139 11.98 -20.46 24.72
CA ASP A 139 13.38 -20.02 24.79
C ASP A 139 13.80 -19.43 26.16
N ASN A 140 12.84 -19.23 27.07
CA ASN A 140 13.04 -18.69 28.44
C ASN A 140 13.09 -19.79 29.53
N VAL A 141 13.33 -21.05 29.17
CA VAL A 141 13.54 -22.20 30.08
C VAL A 141 14.88 -22.86 29.78
#